data_AF-A0A8X6X607-F1
#
_entry.id   AF-A0A8X6X607-F1
#
_cell.length_a   1.000
_cell.length_b   1.000
_cell.length_c   1.000
_cell.angle_alpha   90.00
_cell.angle_beta   90.00
_cell.angle_gamma   90.00
#
_symmetry.space_group_name_H-M   'P 1'
#
loop_
_entity.id
_entity.type
_entity.pdbx_description
1 polymer ?
#
loop_
_entity_poly.entity_id
_entity_poly.type
_entity_poly.pdbx_seq_one_letter_code
_entity_poly.pdbx_strand_id
1 'polypeptide(L)'
;MIILSVVVTLFFIRPGQAFPRGAPAEACESLLPRHYGTDPKDPEHSPYSFLASSNHYHYRMDGIQVQLAGPRFKGFLIAAMDPDTHERIGEWYKVKGTNTLPCSAISHADPLPKKRVILLWKPPKDRPKGEVIFVATVLEHYGEYYSGIVAGIPPSHDDEEDPYD
;
A
#
# COMPACT_ATOMS: atom_id res chain seq x y z
N MET A 1 21.63 -59.55 -10.72
CA MET A 1 20.44 -58.70 -10.49
C MET A 1 20.90 -57.43 -9.79
N ILE A 2 21.14 -56.35 -10.54
CA ILE A 2 21.55 -55.05 -9.99
C ILE A 2 20.29 -54.20 -9.94
N ILE A 3 19.75 -53.97 -8.74
CA ILE A 3 18.55 -53.17 -8.54
C ILE A 3 19.00 -51.70 -8.54
N LEU A 4 18.75 -51.00 -9.64
CA LEU A 4 18.98 -49.58 -9.78
C LEU A 4 17.96 -48.83 -8.92
N SER A 5 18.35 -48.42 -7.71
CA SER A 5 17.51 -47.58 -6.85
C SER A 5 17.39 -46.20 -7.48
N VAL A 6 16.24 -45.93 -8.10
CA VAL A 6 15.85 -44.59 -8.53
C VAL A 6 15.48 -43.81 -7.27
N VAL A 7 16.41 -43.00 -6.78
CA VAL A 7 16.13 -42.02 -5.72
C VAL A 7 15.27 -40.93 -6.33
N VAL A 8 13.95 -41.04 -6.15
CA VAL A 8 12.99 -40.00 -6.51
C VAL A 8 13.10 -38.91 -5.46
N THR A 9 13.91 -37.89 -5.73
CA THR A 9 14.01 -36.69 -4.89
C THR A 9 12.72 -35.89 -5.03
N LEU A 10 11.77 -36.11 -4.12
CA LEU A 10 10.59 -35.28 -3.95
C LEU A 10 11.04 -33.85 -3.59
N PHE A 11 11.12 -32.97 -4.58
CA PHE A 11 11.23 -31.53 -4.36
C PHE A 11 9.95 -31.07 -3.65
N PHE A 12 10.02 -30.95 -2.33
CA PHE A 12 9.04 -30.21 -1.55
C PHE A 12 9.14 -28.74 -1.96
N ILE A 13 8.37 -28.34 -2.98
CA ILE A 13 8.10 -26.93 -3.25
C ILE A 13 7.35 -26.43 -2.02
N ARG A 14 8.05 -25.70 -1.14
CA ARG A 14 7.38 -25.00 -0.03
C ARG A 14 6.36 -24.08 -0.68
N PRO A 15 5.06 -24.19 -0.38
CA PRO A 15 4.10 -23.21 -0.85
C PRO A 15 4.60 -21.86 -0.32
N GLY A 16 4.90 -20.94 -1.24
CA GLY A 16 5.21 -19.57 -0.86
C GLY A 16 4.11 -19.11 0.08
N GLN A 17 4.47 -18.57 1.23
CA GLN A 17 3.50 -18.06 2.19
C GLN A 17 2.77 -16.90 1.51
N ALA A 18 1.69 -17.22 0.81
CA ALA A 18 0.73 -16.23 0.39
C ALA A 18 0.19 -15.63 1.69
N PHE A 19 0.07 -14.31 1.73
CA PHE A 19 -0.55 -13.61 2.83
C PHE A 19 -1.99 -13.24 2.42
N PRO A 20 -2.92 -14.21 2.31
CA PRO A 20 -4.30 -13.89 1.93
C PRO A 20 -4.96 -12.97 2.97
N ARG A 21 -4.38 -12.87 4.18
CA ARG A 21 -4.85 -12.00 5.25
C ARG A 21 -4.12 -10.65 5.28
N GLY A 22 -3.38 -10.26 4.25
CA GLY A 22 -2.67 -8.98 4.22
C GLY A 22 -1.21 -9.02 4.62
N ALA A 23 -0.49 -7.95 4.32
CA ALA A 23 0.93 -7.82 4.60
C ALA A 23 1.23 -8.04 6.10
N PRO A 24 2.29 -8.81 6.43
CA PRO A 24 2.68 -9.04 7.82
C PRO A 24 3.36 -7.78 8.40
N ALA A 25 3.55 -7.71 9.72
CA ALA A 25 4.15 -6.54 10.37
C ALA A 25 5.58 -6.27 9.87
N GLU A 26 6.31 -7.29 9.45
CA GLU A 26 7.66 -7.15 8.91
C GLU A 26 7.68 -6.44 7.53
N ALA A 27 6.55 -6.33 6.83
CA ALA A 27 6.45 -5.54 5.61
C ALA A 27 6.54 -4.02 5.87
N CYS A 28 6.47 -3.60 7.14
CA CYS A 28 6.65 -2.20 7.55
C CYS A 28 8.02 -1.63 7.20
N GLU A 29 9.05 -2.47 7.15
CA GLU A 29 10.43 -2.05 6.88
C GLU A 29 10.64 -1.73 5.40
N SER A 30 10.20 -2.62 4.50
CA SER A 30 10.47 -2.48 3.06
C SER A 30 9.31 -1.89 2.26
N LEU A 31 8.08 -1.94 2.78
CA LEU A 31 6.84 -1.75 2.01
C LEU A 31 6.69 -2.69 0.81
N LEU A 32 7.48 -3.77 0.74
CA LEU A 32 7.42 -4.73 -0.36
C LEU A 32 6.61 -5.96 0.04
N PRO A 33 5.88 -6.58 -0.90
CA PRO A 33 5.34 -7.90 -0.67
C PRO A 33 6.48 -8.89 -0.50
N ARG A 34 6.30 -9.89 0.38
CA ARG A 34 7.29 -10.96 0.60
C ARG A 34 7.10 -12.09 -0.41
N HIS A 35 7.30 -11.77 -1.68
CA HIS A 35 7.34 -12.74 -2.77
C HIS A 35 8.81 -12.99 -3.14
N TYR A 36 9.24 -14.25 -3.01
CA TYR A 36 10.62 -14.62 -3.33
C TYR A 36 10.85 -14.58 -4.85
N GLY A 37 11.95 -13.98 -5.29
CA GLY A 37 12.35 -13.94 -6.70
C GLY A 37 11.53 -12.97 -7.55
N THR A 38 10.98 -11.93 -6.95
CA THR A 38 10.19 -10.89 -7.64
C THR A 38 10.72 -9.52 -7.26
N ASP A 39 10.72 -8.59 -8.22
CA ASP A 39 11.09 -7.20 -8.03
C ASP A 39 9.91 -6.29 -8.38
N PRO A 40 9.81 -5.09 -7.75
CA PRO A 40 8.77 -4.13 -8.11
C PRO A 40 8.94 -3.67 -9.56
N LYS A 41 7.83 -3.51 -10.26
CA LYS A 41 7.76 -2.70 -11.48
C LYS A 41 7.92 -1.23 -11.13
N ASP A 42 8.46 -0.47 -12.08
CA ASP A 42 8.66 0.96 -11.96
C ASP A 42 7.33 1.70 -11.63
N PRO A 43 7.26 2.44 -10.51
CA PRO A 43 6.06 3.17 -10.12
C PRO A 43 5.63 4.24 -11.14
N GLU A 44 6.54 4.80 -11.94
CA GLU A 44 6.18 5.79 -12.97
C GLU A 44 5.27 5.20 -14.06
N HIS A 45 5.37 3.88 -14.27
CA HIS A 45 4.56 3.13 -15.23
C HIS A 45 3.34 2.46 -14.58
N SER A 46 3.03 2.79 -13.32
CA SER A 46 1.89 2.24 -12.60
C SER A 46 0.56 2.64 -13.28
N PRO A 47 -0.37 1.69 -13.53
CA PRO A 47 -1.69 2.00 -14.06
C PRO A 47 -2.68 2.47 -12.98
N TYR A 48 -2.21 2.65 -11.74
CA TYR A 48 -3.04 2.98 -10.60
C TYR A 48 -2.98 4.48 -10.26
N SER A 49 -4.16 5.08 -10.11
CA SER A 49 -4.31 6.40 -9.53
C SER A 49 -4.26 6.30 -8.01
N PHE A 50 -3.37 7.06 -7.38
CA PHE A 50 -3.22 7.14 -5.95
C PHE A 50 -3.24 8.60 -5.51
N LEU A 51 -4.29 8.99 -4.79
CA LEU A 51 -4.58 10.39 -4.46
C LEU A 51 -4.88 10.54 -2.98
N ALA A 52 -4.41 11.63 -2.39
CA ALA A 52 -4.79 12.06 -1.05
C ALA A 52 -5.50 13.42 -1.11
N SER A 53 -6.48 13.63 -0.24
CA SER A 53 -7.25 14.89 -0.21
C SER A 53 -6.44 16.09 0.29
N SER A 54 -5.29 15.85 0.95
CA SER A 54 -4.37 16.85 1.46
C SER A 54 -3.04 16.16 1.80
N ASN A 55 -1.93 16.89 1.78
CA ASN A 55 -0.66 16.49 2.40
C ASN A 55 -0.40 17.24 3.72
N HIS A 56 -1.24 18.22 4.08
CA HIS A 56 -1.14 18.97 5.33
C HIS A 56 -2.17 18.46 6.34
N TYR A 57 -1.75 18.35 7.60
CA TYR A 57 -2.62 17.94 8.69
C TYR A 57 -2.57 18.88 9.89
N HIS A 58 -3.68 18.90 10.63
CA HIS A 58 -3.75 19.43 11.98
C HIS A 58 -4.31 18.34 12.89
N TYR A 59 -3.79 18.20 14.10
CA TYR A 59 -4.12 17.08 15.00
C TYR A 59 -5.61 16.95 15.39
N ARG A 60 -6.40 18.01 15.15
CA ARG A 60 -7.85 18.06 15.43
C ARG A 60 -8.75 17.77 14.21
N MET A 61 -8.20 17.59 13.02
CA MET A 61 -9.02 17.25 11.84
C MET A 61 -9.50 15.79 11.92
N ASP A 62 -10.60 15.48 11.24
CA ASP A 62 -11.16 14.12 11.24
C ASP A 62 -10.26 13.09 10.55
N GLY A 63 -9.54 13.53 9.52
CA GLY A 63 -8.54 12.74 8.81
C GLY A 63 -8.30 13.21 7.37
N ILE A 64 -7.33 12.59 6.71
CA ILE A 64 -7.04 12.77 5.29
C ILE A 64 -7.56 11.54 4.54
N GLN A 65 -8.39 11.78 3.53
CA GLN A 65 -8.90 10.71 2.68
C GLN A 65 -7.84 10.32 1.66
N VAL A 66 -7.59 9.02 1.55
CA VAL A 66 -6.62 8.45 0.60
C VAL A 66 -7.34 7.45 -0.27
N GLN A 67 -7.20 7.59 -1.59
CA GLN A 67 -7.86 6.77 -2.58
C GLN A 67 -6.83 6.10 -3.49
N LEU A 68 -6.96 4.78 -3.64
CA LEU A 68 -6.24 3.99 -4.63
C LEU A 68 -7.26 3.39 -5.60
N ALA A 69 -7.09 3.61 -6.90
CA ALA A 69 -7.99 3.13 -7.94
C ALA A 69 -7.24 2.73 -9.23
N GLY A 70 -7.83 1.87 -10.05
CA GLY A 70 -7.25 1.50 -11.36
C GLY A 70 -7.77 0.15 -11.87
N PRO A 71 -6.94 -0.61 -12.63
CA PRO A 71 -7.19 -2.01 -12.96
C PRO A 71 -7.44 -2.87 -11.71
N ARG A 72 -7.83 -4.13 -11.91
CA ARG A 72 -8.07 -5.02 -10.76
C ARG A 72 -6.75 -5.32 -10.05
N PHE A 73 -6.70 -5.13 -8.74
CA PHE A 73 -5.57 -5.50 -7.87
C PHE A 73 -6.04 -6.43 -6.75
N LYS A 74 -5.16 -7.32 -6.29
CA LYS A 74 -5.46 -8.29 -5.22
C LYS A 74 -5.01 -7.81 -3.85
N GLY A 75 -3.94 -7.02 -3.80
CA GLY A 75 -3.37 -6.53 -2.55
C GLY A 75 -2.88 -5.11 -2.67
N PHE A 76 -2.77 -4.46 -1.51
CA PHE A 76 -2.09 -3.20 -1.36
C PHE A 76 -1.45 -3.13 0.03
N LEU A 77 -0.44 -2.28 0.14
CA LEU A 77 0.16 -1.81 1.39
C LEU A 77 0.39 -0.31 1.24
N ILE A 78 -0.24 0.49 2.10
CA ILE A 78 -0.14 1.94 2.08
C ILE A 78 0.39 2.39 3.43
N ALA A 79 1.38 3.27 3.43
CA ALA A 79 1.94 3.81 4.65
C ALA A 79 2.01 5.34 4.62
N ALA A 80 1.85 5.94 5.79
CA ALA A 80 1.97 7.38 6.00
C ALA A 80 3.34 7.68 6.62
N MET A 81 4.04 8.66 6.07
CA MET A 81 5.35 9.09 6.55
C MET A 81 5.41 10.61 6.69
N ASP A 82 6.21 11.06 7.64
CA ASP A 82 6.71 12.42 7.70
C ASP A 82 7.68 12.64 6.52
N PRO A 83 7.53 13.69 5.70
CA PRO A 83 8.34 13.87 4.49
C PRO A 83 9.82 14.14 4.77
N ASP A 84 10.16 14.77 5.89
CA ASP A 84 11.53 15.17 6.20
C ASP A 84 12.30 14.03 6.89
N THR A 85 11.64 13.36 7.82
CA THR A 85 12.28 12.35 8.69
C THR A 85 12.04 10.92 8.21
N HIS A 86 11.09 10.70 7.31
CA HIS A 86 10.56 9.39 6.91
C HIS A 86 10.00 8.57 8.08
N GLU A 87 9.73 9.20 9.22
CA GLU A 87 9.10 8.55 10.36
C GLU A 87 7.69 8.12 10.00
N ARG A 88 7.28 6.93 10.46
CA ARG A 88 5.91 6.43 10.32
C ARG A 88 5.01 7.18 11.29
N ILE A 89 4.05 7.95 10.75
CA ILE A 89 3.22 8.84 11.56
C ILE A 89 1.72 8.60 11.39
N GLY A 90 0.99 8.87 12.47
CA GLY A 90 -0.46 8.76 12.51
C GLY A 90 -0.98 7.32 12.47
N GLU A 91 -2.28 7.19 12.27
CA GLU A 91 -2.99 5.90 12.32
C GLU A 91 -4.00 5.80 11.17
N TRP A 92 -4.45 4.59 10.87
CA TRP A 92 -5.51 4.39 9.88
C TRP A 92 -6.83 4.03 10.55
N TYR A 93 -7.95 4.54 10.05
CA TYR A 93 -9.25 3.96 10.39
C TYR A 93 -9.37 2.57 9.77
N LYS A 94 -9.68 1.59 10.60
CA LYS A 94 -10.00 0.24 10.15
C LYS A 94 -11.28 0.25 9.33
N VAL A 95 -11.20 -0.17 8.07
CA VAL A 95 -12.36 -0.43 7.22
C VAL A 95 -12.48 -1.91 6.91
N LYS A 96 -13.69 -2.38 6.54
CA LYS A 96 -13.90 -3.80 6.20
C LYS A 96 -12.98 -4.22 5.05
N GLY A 97 -12.36 -5.40 5.16
CA GLY A 97 -11.44 -5.92 4.14
C GLY A 97 -10.03 -5.33 4.19
N THR A 98 -9.65 -4.67 5.30
CA THR A 98 -8.30 -4.11 5.50
C THR A 98 -7.73 -4.51 6.86
N ASN A 99 -6.41 -4.40 7.03
CA ASN A 99 -5.68 -4.58 8.27
C ASN A 99 -4.77 -3.38 8.51
N THR A 100 -4.93 -2.72 9.65
CA THR A 100 -4.02 -1.69 10.13
C THR A 100 -2.78 -2.36 10.71
N LEU A 101 -1.62 -1.75 10.49
CA LEU A 101 -0.31 -2.23 10.93
C LEU A 101 0.28 -1.22 11.92
N PRO A 102 1.15 -1.67 12.85
CA PRO A 102 1.70 -0.81 13.91
C PRO A 102 2.63 0.30 13.39
N CYS A 103 3.08 0.23 12.14
CA CYS A 103 3.99 1.18 11.50
C CYS A 103 3.28 2.26 10.70
N SER A 104 2.12 2.73 11.17
CA SER A 104 1.29 3.72 10.45
C SER A 104 0.98 3.31 9.01
N ALA A 105 0.75 2.01 8.81
CA ALA A 105 0.43 1.42 7.52
C ALA A 105 -0.90 0.65 7.55
N ILE A 106 -1.43 0.39 6.37
CA ILE A 106 -2.66 -0.37 6.19
C ILE A 106 -2.56 -1.23 4.93
N SER A 107 -3.06 -2.46 5.02
CA SER A 107 -3.06 -3.45 3.94
C SER A 107 -4.46 -3.98 3.69
N HIS A 108 -4.68 -4.62 2.54
CA HIS A 108 -5.80 -5.54 2.33
C HIS A 108 -5.86 -6.64 3.42
N ALA A 109 -7.05 -7.21 3.67
CA ALA A 109 -7.26 -8.34 4.59
C ALA A 109 -7.76 -9.62 3.90
N ASP A 110 -8.00 -9.55 2.59
CA ASP A 110 -8.45 -10.66 1.75
C ASP A 110 -7.92 -10.48 0.32
N PRO A 111 -7.71 -11.56 -0.45
CA PRO A 111 -7.17 -11.50 -1.79
C PRO A 111 -8.24 -11.23 -2.86
N LEU A 112 -9.46 -10.86 -2.48
CA LEU A 112 -10.54 -10.63 -3.45
C LEU A 112 -10.15 -9.45 -4.34
N PRO A 113 -10.25 -9.56 -5.68
CA PRO A 113 -9.90 -8.47 -6.58
C PRO A 113 -10.71 -7.19 -6.31
N LYS A 114 -10.02 -6.06 -6.29
CA LYS A 114 -10.57 -4.72 -6.03
C LYS A 114 -10.21 -3.80 -7.18
N LYS A 115 -11.06 -2.82 -7.49
CA LYS A 115 -10.76 -1.74 -8.46
C LYS A 115 -10.51 -0.39 -7.80
N ARG A 116 -10.94 -0.26 -6.53
CA ARG A 116 -10.90 0.98 -5.76
C ARG A 116 -10.86 0.63 -4.28
N VAL A 117 -10.09 1.37 -3.51
CA VAL A 117 -10.15 1.43 -2.05
C VAL A 117 -10.08 2.89 -1.62
N ILE A 118 -10.90 3.25 -0.64
CA ILE A 118 -10.94 4.57 -0.02
C ILE A 118 -10.67 4.36 1.45
N LEU A 119 -9.67 5.06 1.96
CA LEU A 119 -9.13 4.94 3.29
C LEU A 119 -9.13 6.31 3.96
N LEU A 120 -9.10 6.31 5.28
CA LEU A 120 -9.01 7.54 6.07
C LEU A 120 -7.83 7.41 7.03
N TRP A 121 -6.87 8.32 6.90
CA TRP A 121 -5.72 8.45 7.79
C TRP A 121 -6.00 9.50 8.87
N LYS A 122 -5.59 9.18 10.10
CA LYS A 122 -5.68 10.02 11.29
C LYS A 122 -4.34 10.66 11.59
N PRO A 123 -4.31 11.98 11.82
CA PRO A 123 -3.10 12.64 12.26
C PRO A 123 -2.56 12.11 13.60
N PRO A 124 -1.24 12.16 13.80
CA PRO A 124 -0.63 11.96 15.11
C PRO A 124 -1.14 12.99 16.13
N LYS A 125 -1.41 12.57 17.37
CA LYS A 125 -1.95 13.45 18.43
C LYS A 125 -0.89 14.25 19.18
N ASP A 126 0.35 13.80 19.11
CA ASP A 126 1.54 14.38 19.73
C ASP A 126 2.14 15.54 18.92
N ARG A 127 1.64 15.80 17.70
CA ARG A 127 2.12 16.87 16.81
C ARG A 127 0.97 17.81 16.43
N PRO A 128 1.02 19.12 16.75
CA PRO A 128 -0.10 20.02 16.47
C PRO A 128 -0.49 20.11 14.99
N LYS A 129 0.50 20.16 14.10
CA LYS A 129 0.32 20.19 12.64
C LYS A 129 1.60 19.74 11.96
N GLY A 130 1.51 19.40 10.69
CA GLY A 130 2.64 19.00 9.88
C GLY A 130 2.22 18.57 8.48
N GLU A 131 3.16 17.98 7.77
CA GLU A 131 2.94 17.38 6.47
C GLU A 131 3.02 15.85 6.56
N VAL A 132 2.38 15.18 5.62
CA VAL A 132 2.40 13.73 5.48
C VAL A 132 2.47 13.35 4.01
N ILE A 133 3.31 12.37 3.70
CA ILE A 133 3.32 11.69 2.41
C ILE A 133 2.71 10.30 2.56
N PHE A 134 1.96 9.87 1.55
CA PHE A 134 1.43 8.52 1.48
C PHE A 134 2.16 7.77 0.37
N VAL A 135 2.63 6.57 0.68
CA VAL A 135 3.35 5.70 -0.25
C VAL A 135 2.63 4.37 -0.34
N ALA A 136 2.34 3.93 -1.57
CA ALA A 136 1.64 2.69 -1.85
C ALA A 136 2.54 1.67 -2.55
N THR A 137 2.30 0.42 -2.20
CA THR A 137 2.65 -0.75 -2.99
C THR A 137 1.36 -1.45 -3.39
N VAL A 138 1.18 -1.72 -4.68
CA VAL A 138 -0.04 -2.29 -5.25
C VAL A 138 0.30 -3.60 -5.93
N LEU A 139 -0.35 -4.68 -5.50
CA LEU A 139 -0.15 -6.04 -5.98
C LEU A 139 -1.29 -6.42 -6.93
N GLU A 140 -0.97 -6.53 -8.22
CA GLU A 140 -1.90 -7.04 -9.23
C GLU A 140 -2.05 -8.56 -9.09
N HIS A 141 -0.92 -9.27 -9.09
CA HIS A 141 -0.81 -10.70 -8.79
C HIS A 141 0.61 -11.06 -8.32
N TYR A 142 0.86 -12.31 -7.90
CA TYR A 142 2.04 -12.73 -7.12
C TYR A 142 3.40 -12.15 -7.57
N GLY A 143 3.66 -12.05 -8.88
CA GLY A 143 4.92 -11.52 -9.42
C GLY A 143 4.83 -10.12 -10.02
N GLU A 144 3.65 -9.49 -10.00
CA GLU A 144 3.41 -8.20 -10.63
C GLU A 144 2.85 -7.21 -9.61
N TYR A 145 3.73 -6.32 -9.18
CA TYR A 145 3.40 -5.25 -8.27
C TYR A 145 4.20 -4.00 -8.60
N TYR A 146 3.65 -2.86 -8.19
CA TYR A 146 4.27 -1.55 -8.30
C TYR A 146 4.49 -1.04 -6.89
N SER A 147 5.68 -0.56 -6.57
CA SER A 147 6.03 -0.07 -5.24
C SER A 147 6.63 1.33 -5.32
N GLY A 148 6.43 2.13 -4.27
CA GLY A 148 6.92 3.51 -4.24
C GLY A 148 5.98 4.50 -4.92
N ILE A 149 4.70 4.15 -5.14
CA ILE A 149 3.73 5.08 -5.71
C ILE A 149 3.40 6.13 -4.63
N VAL A 150 3.77 7.38 -4.85
CA VAL A 150 3.46 8.50 -3.95
C VAL A 150 2.08 9.07 -4.30
N ALA A 151 1.27 9.37 -3.29
CA ALA A 151 -0.05 9.96 -3.52
C ALA A 151 0.08 11.38 -4.09
N GLY A 152 -0.63 11.66 -5.17
CA GLY A 152 -0.84 13.03 -5.65
C GLY A 152 -1.88 13.77 -4.82
N ILE A 153 -1.78 15.09 -4.76
CA ILE A 153 -2.82 15.97 -4.22
C ILE A 153 -3.56 16.60 -5.40
N PRO A 154 -4.86 16.35 -5.57
CA PRO A 154 -5.64 17.03 -6.60
C PRO A 154 -5.61 18.56 -6.39
N PRO A 155 -5.63 19.36 -7.47
CA PRO A 155 -5.76 20.81 -7.33
C PRO A 155 -7.05 21.17 -6.59
N SER A 156 -7.03 22.25 -5.82
CA SER A 156 -8.24 22.80 -5.20
C SER A 156 -9.24 23.18 -6.29
N HIS A 157 -10.53 23.03 -6.03
CA HIS A 157 -11.59 23.53 -6.93
C HIS A 157 -11.51 25.05 -7.18
N ASP A 158 -10.73 25.79 -6.39
CA ASP A 158 -10.49 27.23 -6.56
C ASP A 158 -9.38 27.55 -7.59
N ASP A 159 -8.63 26.54 -8.07
CA ASP A 159 -7.53 26.69 -9.05
C ASP A 159 -7.94 26.24 -10.48
N GLU A 160 -9.18 25.79 -10.68
CA GLU A 160 -9.75 25.61 -12.02
C GLU A 160 -10.16 27.00 -12.54
N GLU A 161 -9.20 27.71 -13.15
CA GLU A 161 -9.48 28.88 -14.00
C GLU A 161 -10.57 28.48 -15.01
N ASP A 162 -11.77 29.06 -14.88
CA ASP A 162 -12.86 28.81 -15.82
C ASP A 162 -12.39 29.26 -17.21
N PRO A 163 -12.31 28.36 -18.21
CA PRO A 163 -11.87 28.72 -19.55
C PRO A 163 -12.85 29.65 -20.29
N TYR A 164 -13.89 30.14 -19.62
CA TYR A 164 -14.91 31.03 -20.16
C TYR A 164 -15.00 32.42 -19.50
N ASP A 165 -14.05 32.81 -18.64
CA ASP A 165 -13.95 34.20 -18.12
C ASP A 165 -12.88 35.03 -18.89
#